data_AF-A0A2S1LYV9-F1
#
_entry.id   AF-A0A2S1LYV9-F1
#
_cell.length_a   1.000
_cell.length_b   1.000
_cell.length_c   1.000
_cell.angle_alpha   90.00
_cell.angle_beta   90.00
_cell.angle_gamma   90.00
#
_symmetry.space_group_name_H-M   'P 1'
#
loop_
_entity.id
_entity.type
_entity.pdbx_description
1 polymer ?
#
loop_
_entity_poly.entity_id
_entity_poly.type
_entity_poly.pdbx_seq_one_letter_code
_entity_poly.pdbx_strand_id
1 'polypeptide(L)'
;MSKLSYSEKKQLQESLKYIPLPIMCFTDDNLWIGSKLKLLPERYRHDIANLYTVIFFRKLHDRTIPVLKRKGEARKAANAFLLNIVDSVENGNK
;
A
#
# COMPACT_ATOMS: atom_id res chain seq x y z
N MET A 1 17.03 0.61 1.95
CA MET A 1 16.59 -0.74 1.56
C MET A 1 17.43 -1.18 0.37
N SER A 2 18.10 -2.32 0.47
CA SER A 2 18.83 -2.93 -0.65
C SER A 2 17.87 -3.11 -1.84
N LYS A 3 18.33 -2.80 -3.06
CA LYS A 3 17.55 -3.10 -4.27
C LYS A 3 17.47 -4.63 -4.39
N LEU A 4 16.27 -5.18 -4.22
CA LEU A 4 16.00 -6.60 -4.47
C LEU A 4 16.43 -6.97 -5.90
N SER A 5 17.13 -8.09 -6.02
CA SER A 5 17.45 -8.72 -7.30
C SER A 5 16.18 -9.18 -8.02
N TYR A 6 16.30 -9.51 -9.31
CA TYR A 6 15.15 -9.97 -10.10
C TYR A 6 14.53 -11.26 -9.53
N SER A 7 15.36 -12.21 -9.09
CA SER A 7 14.91 -13.47 -8.49
C SER A 7 14.16 -13.23 -7.18
N GLU A 8 14.68 -12.37 -6.30
CA GLU A 8 14.03 -12.03 -5.03
C GLU A 8 12.69 -11.31 -5.25
N LYS A 9 12.61 -10.41 -6.23
CA LYS A 9 11.35 -9.75 -6.60
C LYS A 9 10.30 -10.76 -7.08
N LYS A 10 10.72 -11.72 -7.91
CA LYS A 10 9.83 -12.76 -8.43
C LYS A 10 9.30 -13.66 -7.31
N GLN A 11 10.17 -14.13 -6.42
CA GLN A 11 9.76 -14.93 -5.25
C GLN A 11 8.81 -14.15 -4.34
N LEU A 12 9.09 -12.87 -4.10
CA LEU A 12 8.21 -12.02 -3.32
C LEU A 12 6.85 -11.88 -4.00
N GLN A 13 6.82 -11.59 -5.31
CA GLN A 13 5.57 -11.49 -6.08
C GLN A 13 4.74 -12.78 -6.01
N GLU A 14 5.36 -13.95 -6.13
CA GLU A 14 4.67 -15.25 -5.98
C GLU A 14 4.07 -15.41 -4.58
N SER A 15 4.80 -15.00 -3.53
CA SER A 15 4.30 -15.06 -2.14
C SER A 15 3.13 -14.11 -1.85
N LEU A 16 2.95 -13.08 -2.68
CA LEU A 16 1.89 -12.07 -2.55
C LEU A 16 0.69 -12.35 -3.48
N LYS A 17 0.74 -13.42 -4.30
CA LYS A 17 -0.27 -13.73 -5.34
C LYS A 17 -1.71 -13.80 -4.81
N TYR A 18 -1.88 -14.22 -3.56
CA TYR A 18 -3.19 -14.38 -2.91
C TYR A 18 -3.61 -13.19 -2.03
N ILE A 19 -2.80 -12.14 -1.98
CA ILE A 19 -3.12 -10.95 -1.19
C ILE A 19 -3.96 -10.00 -2.06
N PRO A 20 -5.11 -9.51 -1.55
CA PRO A 20 -5.91 -8.54 -2.28
C PRO A 20 -5.09 -7.25 -2.45
N LEU A 21 -4.77 -6.92 -3.69
CA LEU A 21 -4.08 -5.68 -4.03
C LEU A 21 -5.10 -4.57 -4.26
N PRO A 22 -4.85 -3.35 -3.76
CA PRO A 22 -5.74 -2.24 -4.02
C PRO A 22 -5.74 -1.89 -5.52
N ILE A 23 -6.89 -1.47 -6.04
CA ILE A 23 -7.00 -0.96 -7.41
C ILE A 23 -6.31 0.40 -7.47
N MET A 24 -5.24 0.52 -8.25
CA MET A 24 -4.43 1.74 -8.35
C MET A 24 -4.23 2.20 -9.79
N CYS A 25 -3.86 3.47 -9.95
CA CYS A 25 -3.38 3.99 -11.23
C CYS A 25 -1.96 3.52 -11.58
N PHE A 26 -1.18 2.97 -10.63
CA PHE A 26 0.23 2.58 -10.84
C PHE A 26 0.50 1.18 -10.30
N THR A 27 0.96 0.29 -11.19
CA THR A 27 1.27 -1.11 -10.89
C THR A 27 2.56 -1.30 -10.08
N ASP A 28 3.50 -0.36 -10.17
CA ASP A 28 4.83 -0.51 -9.56
C ASP A 28 4.81 -0.50 -8.02
N ASP A 29 3.78 0.11 -7.41
CA ASP A 29 3.66 0.20 -5.95
C ASP A 29 3.14 -1.13 -5.34
N ASN A 30 2.53 -2.01 -6.16
CA ASN A 30 1.80 -3.20 -5.70
C ASN A 30 2.64 -4.15 -4.84
N LEU A 31 3.93 -4.31 -5.18
CA LEU A 31 4.86 -5.16 -4.42
C LEU A 31 5.04 -4.65 -2.98
N TRP A 32 5.25 -3.34 -2.82
CA TRP A 32 5.42 -2.73 -1.51
C TRP A 32 4.14 -2.84 -0.69
N ILE A 33 2.99 -2.50 -1.29
CA ILE A 33 1.70 -2.53 -0.61
C ILE A 33 1.34 -3.95 -0.18
N GLY A 34 1.49 -4.92 -1.09
CA GLY A 34 1.25 -6.33 -0.78
C GLY A 34 2.12 -6.82 0.37
N SER A 35 3.41 -6.43 0.40
CA SER A 35 4.31 -6.78 1.51
C SER A 35 3.85 -6.20 2.86
N LYS A 36 3.25 -5.01 2.87
CA LYS A 36 2.69 -4.40 4.08
C LYS A 36 1.37 -5.03 4.49
N LEU A 37 0.48 -5.31 3.54
CA LEU A 37 -0.77 -6.04 3.80
C LEU A 37 -0.52 -7.45 4.35
N LYS A 38 0.57 -8.11 3.94
CA LYS A 38 0.97 -9.42 4.46
C LYS A 38 1.19 -9.43 5.98
N LEU A 39 1.64 -8.30 6.55
CA LEU A 39 1.89 -8.14 7.99
C LEU A 39 0.60 -8.06 8.81
N LEU A 40 -0.54 -7.81 8.15
CA LEU A 40 -1.83 -7.68 8.80
C LEU A 40 -2.55 -9.05 8.85
N PRO A 41 -3.45 -9.25 9.84
CA PRO A 41 -4.30 -10.44 9.89
C PRO A 41 -5.14 -10.58 8.62
N GLU A 42 -5.24 -11.81 8.10
CA GLU A 42 -5.84 -12.09 6.80
C GLU A 42 -7.25 -11.50 6.64
N ARG A 43 -8.09 -11.63 7.68
CA ARG A 43 -9.47 -11.13 7.71
C ARG A 43 -9.61 -9.63 7.41
N TYR A 44 -8.57 -8.83 7.66
CA TYR A 44 -8.61 -7.37 7.47
C TYR A 44 -7.93 -6.90 6.19
N ARG A 45 -7.18 -7.77 5.50
CA ARG A 45 -6.34 -7.36 4.36
C ARG A 45 -7.17 -6.75 3.23
N HIS A 46 -8.33 -7.33 2.94
CA HIS A 46 -9.22 -6.86 1.89
C HIS A 46 -9.79 -5.47 2.20
N ASP A 47 -10.33 -5.28 3.40
CA ASP A 47 -10.91 -4.00 3.83
C ASP A 47 -9.86 -2.89 3.88
N ILE A 48 -8.66 -3.20 4.38
CA ILE A 48 -7.57 -2.24 4.43
C ILE A 48 -7.06 -1.90 3.03
N ALA A 49 -7.00 -2.87 2.11
CA ALA A 49 -6.69 -2.61 0.71
C ALA A 49 -7.73 -1.67 0.07
N ASN A 50 -9.03 -1.91 0.30
CA ASN A 50 -10.09 -1.04 -0.20
C ASN A 50 -9.98 0.39 0.36
N LEU A 51 -9.78 0.53 1.68
CA LEU A 51 -9.60 1.83 2.34
C LEU A 51 -8.38 2.58 1.81
N TYR A 52 -7.27 1.86 1.57
CA TYR A 52 -6.10 2.44 0.93
C TYR A 52 -6.47 3.06 -0.42
N THR A 53 -7.14 2.30 -1.30
CA THR A 53 -7.57 2.78 -2.62
C THR A 53 -8.45 4.03 -2.50
N VAL A 54 -9.40 4.03 -1.57
CA VAL A 54 -10.29 5.19 -1.33
C VAL A 54 -9.49 6.42 -0.93
N ILE A 55 -8.55 6.29 0.01
CA ILE A 55 -7.70 7.42 0.47
C ILE A 55 -6.87 7.97 -0.68
N PHE A 56 -6.26 7.07 -1.47
CA PHE A 56 -5.46 7.47 -2.63
C PHE A 56 -6.30 8.27 -3.63
N PHE A 57 -7.44 7.75 -4.08
CA PHE A 57 -8.28 8.45 -5.07
C PHE A 57 -8.86 9.75 -4.52
N ARG A 58 -9.25 9.78 -3.25
CA ARG A 58 -9.74 11.01 -2.61
C ARG A 58 -8.71 12.14 -2.69
N LYS A 59 -7.44 11.83 -2.44
CA LYS A 59 -6.35 12.82 -2.54
C LYS A 59 -5.93 13.11 -3.97
N LEU A 60 -6.00 12.12 -4.86
CA LEU A 60 -5.70 12.31 -6.28
C LEU A 60 -6.67 13.30 -6.94
N HIS A 61 -7.94 13.28 -6.53
CA HIS A 61 -8.99 14.17 -7.04
C HIS A 61 -9.18 15.45 -6.20
N ASP A 62 -8.33 15.71 -5.22
CA ASP A 62 -8.40 16.92 -4.40
C ASP A 62 -8.01 18.16 -5.23
N ARG A 63 -9.00 18.99 -5.55
CA ARG A 63 -8.82 20.16 -6.41
C ARG A 63 -8.02 21.28 -5.74
N THR A 64 -7.89 21.26 -4.41
CA THR A 64 -7.13 22.25 -3.65
C THR A 64 -5.61 22.08 -3.84
N ILE A 65 -5.17 20.87 -4.19
CA ILE A 65 -3.77 20.55 -4.43
C ILE A 65 -3.43 20.85 -5.90
N PRO A 66 -2.25 21.45 -6.21
CA PRO A 66 -1.81 21.62 -7.60
C PRO A 66 -1.74 20.27 -8.34
N VAL A 67 -2.21 20.23 -9.59
CA VAL A 67 -2.31 18.99 -10.40
C VAL A 67 -0.99 18.19 -10.41
N LEU A 68 0.15 18.87 -10.57
CA LEU A 68 1.47 18.25 -10.60
C LEU A 68 1.87 17.57 -9.27
N LYS A 69 1.30 18.02 -8.14
CA LYS A 69 1.61 17.49 -6.80
C LYS A 69 0.60 16.45 -6.32
N ARG A 70 -0.64 16.45 -6.84
CA ARG A 70 -1.74 15.56 -6.40
C ARG A 70 -1.34 14.10 -6.30
N LYS A 71 -0.62 13.59 -7.30
CA LYS A 71 -0.16 12.19 -7.33
C LYS A 71 0.79 11.87 -6.16
N GLY A 72 1.76 12.75 -5.91
CA GLY A 72 2.72 12.58 -4.81
C GLY A 72 2.03 12.64 -3.45
N GLU A 73 1.14 13.60 -3.27
CA GLU A 73 0.34 13.74 -2.04
C GLU A 73 -0.60 12.56 -1.81
N ALA A 74 -1.25 12.06 -2.86
CA ALA A 74 -2.11 10.88 -2.79
C ALA A 74 -1.35 9.64 -2.34
N ARG A 75 -0.18 9.39 -2.93
CA ARG A 75 0.70 8.28 -2.52
C ARG A 75 1.16 8.46 -1.07
N LYS A 76 1.61 9.66 -0.69
CA LYS A 76 2.09 9.95 0.66
C LYS A 76 1.00 9.70 1.71
N ALA A 77 -0.22 10.19 1.45
CA ALA A 77 -1.35 10.02 2.37
C ALA A 77 -1.76 8.54 2.53
N ALA A 78 -1.89 7.81 1.43
CA ALA A 78 -2.27 6.40 1.49
C ALA A 78 -1.17 5.52 2.12
N ASN A 79 0.10 5.78 1.81
CA ASN A 79 1.23 5.10 2.45
C ASN A 79 1.29 5.36 3.95
N ALA A 80 1.10 6.62 4.38
CA ALA A 80 1.09 6.98 5.79
C ALA A 80 -0.04 6.26 6.54
N PHE A 81 -1.23 6.20 5.95
CA PHE A 81 -2.36 5.44 6.50
C PHE A 81 -2.00 3.96 6.70
N LEU A 82 -1.46 3.30 5.68
CA LEU A 82 -1.11 1.87 5.77
C LEU A 82 -0.03 1.60 6.80
N LEU A 83 1.01 2.43 6.84
CA LEU A 83 2.08 2.32 7.81
C LEU A 83 1.57 2.49 9.24
N ASN A 84 0.73 3.49 9.50
CA ASN A 84 0.16 3.69 10.84
C ASN A 84 -0.62 2.45 11.33
N ILE A 85 -1.35 1.77 10.46
CA ILE A 85 -2.07 0.54 10.82
C ILE A 85 -1.07 -0.59 11.11
N VAL A 86 -0.10 -0.81 10.22
CA VAL A 86 0.92 -1.84 10.40
C VAL A 86 1.67 -1.62 11.70
N ASP A 87 2.14 -0.40 11.96
CA ASP A 87 2.87 -0.03 13.17
C ASP A 87 2.01 -0.23 14.42
N SER A 88 0.70 0.05 14.35
CA SER A 88 -0.22 -0.19 15.48
C SER A 88 -0.38 -1.68 15.79
N VAL A 89 -0.42 -2.54 14.75
CA VAL A 89 -0.52 -4.00 14.91
C VAL A 89 0.79 -4.60 15.42
N GLU A 90 1.93 -4.12 14.91
CA GLU A 90 3.25 -4.61 15.35
C GLU A 90 3.59 -4.17 16.79
N ASN A 91 3.21 -2.94 17.18
CA ASN A 91 3.49 -2.42 18.52
C ASN A 91 2.41 -2.76 19.56
N GLY A 92 1.16 -2.99 19.16
CA GLY A 92 0.09 -3.44 20.07
C GLY A 92 0.20 -4.92 20.46
N ASN A 93 1.07 -5.69 19.80
CA ASN A 93 1.41 -7.07 20.13
C ASN A 93 2.66 -7.18 21.03
N LYS A 94 3.15 -6.07 21.61
CA LYS A 94 4.17 -6.02 22.66
C LYS A 94 3.54 -5.59 23.97
#